data_AF-A0A7Y0HFS3-F1
#
_entry.id   AF-A0A7Y0HFS3-F1
#
_cell.length_a   1.000
_cell.length_b   1.000
_cell.length_c   1.000
_cell.angle_alpha   90.00
_cell.angle_beta   90.00
_cell.angle_gamma   90.00
#
_symmetry.space_group_name_H-M   'P 1'
#
loop_
_entity.id
_entity.type
_entity.pdbx_description
1 polymer ?
#
loop_
_entity_poly.entity_id
_entity_poly.type
_entity_poly.pdbx_seq_one_letter_code
_entity_poly.pdbx_strand_id
1 'polypeptide(L)'
;MSENHEPSHHYHPSRRTVLATLGLVPAAFAAGSAWAVENAVTISEEGGMRVIRSNGIPDHATGQFPNRHNPNRIAAQNYTFRIDAHPRKTGRFTPLEHGNFGVAMNGIPFDPFTAEFWRRNRQSGWRYEAMTGKVDLGLDSNNAHVQPNGAYHYHGLPVDLVKRWSTDHHSGLIGYAADGFPIYALYGFSGGRVGDEIRPMRSGWRLKQGSRPSGGPGGSYDGTFVEDFEFVDGAGDLDAANGRETQTPEFPNGIYAYFLTDSYPFIPRYFAGRPDDTFRHGPPGGGMGGGMPGGMPGGPPNGPPNGPMGGGRPGMPPPPGMPPLPRG
;
A
#
# COMPACT_ATOMS: atom_id res chain seq x y z
N MET A 1 38.74 -8.97 -65.65
CA MET A 1 37.54 -9.63 -66.21
C MET A 1 37.12 -10.75 -65.27
N SER A 2 36.11 -10.51 -64.45
CA SER A 2 34.99 -11.42 -64.12
C SER A 2 34.32 -10.86 -62.86
N GLU A 3 33.24 -10.12 -63.07
CA GLU A 3 32.29 -9.72 -62.03
C GLU A 3 31.55 -10.97 -61.53
N ASN A 4 31.45 -11.13 -60.21
CA ASN A 4 30.50 -12.04 -59.59
C ASN A 4 29.41 -11.21 -58.91
N HIS A 5 28.19 -11.40 -59.40
CA HIS A 5 26.95 -10.80 -58.95
C HIS A 5 26.14 -11.90 -58.25
N GLU A 6 25.74 -11.68 -57.01
CA GLU A 6 24.71 -12.50 -56.32
C GLU A 6 23.88 -11.62 -55.37
N PRO A 7 22.63 -12.01 -55.06
CA PRO A 7 21.49 -11.11 -55.16
C PRO A 7 20.90 -10.66 -53.82
N SER A 8 20.17 -9.55 -53.89
CA SER A 8 19.38 -8.94 -52.82
C SER A 8 18.11 -9.74 -52.50
N HIS A 9 17.98 -10.21 -51.25
CA HIS A 9 16.73 -10.76 -50.73
C HIS A 9 15.81 -9.65 -50.22
N HIS A 10 14.75 -9.36 -50.97
CA HIS A 10 13.62 -8.56 -50.52
C HIS A 10 12.69 -9.39 -49.62
N TYR A 11 12.47 -8.92 -48.39
CA TYR A 11 11.49 -9.46 -47.45
C TYR A 11 10.13 -8.77 -47.64
N HIS A 12 9.12 -9.53 -48.07
CA HIS A 12 7.72 -9.09 -48.07
C HIS A 12 7.00 -9.60 -46.82
N PRO A 13 6.31 -8.75 -46.03
CA PRO A 13 5.46 -9.23 -44.94
C PRO A 13 4.11 -9.72 -45.50
N SER A 14 3.84 -11.02 -45.36
CA SER A 14 2.54 -11.62 -45.65
C SER A 14 1.50 -11.20 -44.61
N ARG A 15 0.49 -10.44 -45.04
CA ARG A 15 -0.73 -10.18 -44.25
C ARG A 15 -1.49 -11.50 -44.05
N ARG A 16 -1.66 -11.93 -42.79
CA ARG A 16 -2.57 -13.03 -42.44
C ARG A 16 -3.93 -12.44 -42.07
N THR A 17 -4.88 -12.59 -42.98
CA THR A 17 -6.31 -12.39 -42.73
C THR A 17 -6.86 -13.67 -42.10
N VAL A 18 -7.40 -13.58 -40.89
CA VAL A 18 -8.13 -14.69 -40.26
C VAL A 18 -9.62 -14.43 -40.42
N LEU A 19 -10.29 -15.32 -41.16
CA LEU A 19 -11.74 -15.37 -41.32
C LEU A 19 -12.41 -15.82 -40.01
N ALA A 20 -13.40 -15.06 -39.57
CA ALA A 20 -14.32 -15.45 -38.51
C ALA A 20 -15.40 -16.40 -39.07
N THR A 21 -15.43 -17.64 -38.58
CA THR A 21 -16.53 -18.57 -38.83
C THR A 21 -17.59 -18.42 -37.74
N LEU A 22 -18.82 -18.07 -38.13
CA LEU A 22 -20.01 -18.15 -37.28
C LEU A 22 -20.29 -19.62 -36.91
N GLY A 23 -20.24 -19.93 -35.62
CA GLY A 23 -20.75 -21.18 -35.05
C GLY A 23 -22.01 -20.90 -34.21
N LEU A 24 -23.09 -21.62 -34.50
CA LEU A 24 -24.34 -21.62 -33.72
C LEU A 24 -24.08 -21.95 -32.24
N VAL A 25 -24.71 -21.18 -31.34
CA VAL A 25 -24.71 -21.42 -29.89
C VAL A 25 -25.89 -22.32 -29.51
N PRO A 26 -25.70 -23.47 -28.84
CA PRO A 26 -26.76 -24.08 -28.05
C PRO A 26 -26.90 -23.31 -26.75
N ALA A 27 -28.11 -22.83 -26.46
CA ALA A 27 -28.44 -22.13 -25.21
C ALA A 27 -28.26 -23.07 -24.01
N ALA A 28 -27.11 -22.96 -23.34
CA ALA A 28 -26.90 -23.48 -22.00
C ALA A 28 -27.16 -22.34 -20.99
N PHE A 29 -28.02 -22.59 -20.02
CA PHE A 29 -28.24 -21.73 -18.86
C PHE A 29 -26.91 -21.47 -18.15
N ALA A 30 -26.32 -20.29 -18.38
CA ALA A 30 -25.20 -19.82 -17.58
C ALA A 30 -25.77 -19.16 -16.32
N ALA A 31 -25.72 -19.89 -15.21
CA ALA A 31 -25.72 -19.25 -13.89
C ALA A 31 -24.60 -18.21 -13.90
N GLY A 32 -24.93 -16.95 -13.62
CA GLY A 32 -24.03 -15.81 -13.77
C GLY A 32 -22.72 -16.02 -13.02
N SER A 33 -21.68 -16.42 -13.74
CA SER A 33 -20.31 -16.29 -13.28
C SER A 33 -20.01 -14.79 -13.22
N ALA A 34 -19.92 -14.25 -12.02
CA ALA A 34 -19.26 -12.97 -11.83
C ALA A 34 -17.85 -13.13 -12.38
N TRP A 35 -17.56 -12.48 -13.51
CA TRP A 35 -16.22 -12.42 -14.06
C TRP A 35 -15.35 -11.83 -12.95
N ALA A 36 -14.40 -12.61 -12.43
CA ALA A 36 -13.38 -12.05 -11.55
C ALA A 36 -12.70 -10.94 -12.34
N VAL A 37 -12.76 -9.70 -11.85
CA VAL A 37 -12.00 -8.61 -12.46
C VAL A 37 -10.54 -8.99 -12.29
N GLU A 38 -9.77 -9.06 -13.37
CA GLU A 38 -8.34 -9.34 -13.31
C GLU A 38 -7.57 -8.07 -12.91
N ASN A 39 -6.37 -8.23 -12.34
CA ASN A 39 -5.46 -7.10 -12.15
C ASN A 39 -5.14 -6.44 -13.49
N ALA A 40 -5.19 -5.11 -13.52
CA ALA A 40 -4.77 -4.33 -14.67
C ALA A 40 -3.98 -3.11 -14.19
N VAL A 41 -2.70 -3.11 -14.53
CA VAL A 41 -1.77 -1.99 -14.28
C VAL A 41 -0.97 -1.68 -15.54
N THR A 42 -0.81 -0.40 -15.85
CA THR A 42 0.10 0.07 -16.89
C THR A 42 1.05 1.09 -16.29
N ILE A 43 2.32 0.99 -16.66
CA ILE A 43 3.38 1.89 -16.26
C ILE A 43 4.02 2.42 -17.54
N SER A 44 3.90 3.71 -17.79
CA SER A 44 4.50 4.40 -18.94
C SER A 44 5.36 5.57 -18.47
N GLU A 45 6.29 6.01 -19.33
CA GLU A 45 7.00 7.27 -19.12
C GLU A 45 6.56 8.29 -20.17
N GLU A 46 6.08 9.43 -19.71
CA GLU A 46 5.50 10.49 -20.53
C GLU A 46 5.97 11.85 -20.00
N GLY A 47 6.81 12.56 -20.78
CA GLY A 47 7.25 13.92 -20.44
C GLY A 47 8.08 14.00 -19.15
N GLY A 48 8.97 13.02 -18.90
CA GLY A 48 9.81 12.97 -17.69
C GLY A 48 9.08 12.47 -16.44
N MET A 49 7.81 12.09 -16.56
CA MET A 49 7.02 11.50 -15.48
C MET A 49 6.80 10.02 -15.75
N ARG A 50 6.84 9.20 -14.69
CA ARG A 50 6.29 7.85 -14.72
C ARG A 50 4.81 7.92 -14.37
N VAL A 51 3.96 7.41 -15.25
CA VAL A 51 2.51 7.41 -15.12
C VAL A 51 2.04 5.98 -14.89
N ILE A 52 1.39 5.75 -13.76
CA ILE A 52 0.91 4.43 -13.34
C ILE A 52 -0.62 4.47 -13.32
N ARG A 53 -1.26 3.72 -14.23
CA ARG A 53 -2.72 3.57 -14.25
C ARG A 53 -3.08 2.19 -13.75
N SER A 54 -4.01 2.10 -12.80
CA SER A 54 -4.31 0.85 -12.11
C SER A 54 -5.79 0.73 -11.80
N ASN A 55 -6.33 -0.48 -11.94
CA ASN A 55 -7.66 -0.82 -11.45
C ASN A 55 -7.70 -1.23 -9.97
N GLY A 56 -6.56 -1.26 -9.27
CA GLY A 56 -6.47 -1.55 -7.83
C GLY A 56 -6.87 -2.98 -7.43
N ILE A 57 -6.97 -3.90 -8.38
CA ILE A 57 -7.32 -5.30 -8.10
C ILE A 57 -6.04 -6.10 -7.81
N PRO A 58 -5.95 -6.89 -6.73
CA PRO A 58 -4.77 -7.71 -6.44
C PRO A 58 -4.50 -8.81 -7.47
N ASP A 59 -3.23 -9.03 -7.78
CA ASP A 59 -2.71 -10.14 -8.60
C ASP A 59 -2.21 -11.35 -7.76
N HIS A 60 -2.49 -11.30 -6.45
CA HIS A 60 -2.20 -12.35 -5.48
C HIS A 60 -3.46 -12.73 -4.70
N ALA A 61 -3.38 -13.84 -3.97
CA ALA A 61 -4.46 -14.27 -3.09
C ALA A 61 -4.71 -13.21 -2.00
N THR A 62 -5.98 -12.97 -1.68
CA THR A 62 -6.39 -12.06 -0.62
C THR A 62 -7.15 -12.79 0.47
N GLY A 63 -7.35 -12.10 1.60
CA GLY A 63 -8.37 -12.51 2.56
C GLY A 63 -9.77 -12.58 1.92
N GLN A 64 -10.67 -13.35 2.53
CA GLN A 64 -12.06 -13.35 2.10
C GLN A 64 -12.72 -12.03 2.52
N PHE A 65 -13.12 -11.21 1.55
CA PHE A 65 -13.83 -9.96 1.76
C PHE A 65 -15.19 -9.99 1.02
N PRO A 66 -16.31 -9.64 1.67
CA PRO A 66 -16.42 -9.19 3.06
C PRO A 66 -16.30 -10.34 4.08
N ASN A 67 -15.97 -10.00 5.32
CA ASN A 67 -15.96 -10.89 6.48
C ASN A 67 -16.41 -10.13 7.75
N ARG A 68 -16.41 -10.81 8.91
CA ARG A 68 -16.88 -10.23 10.19
C ARG A 68 -16.05 -9.03 10.68
N HIS A 69 -14.79 -8.93 10.26
CA HIS A 69 -13.84 -7.90 10.67
C HIS A 69 -13.74 -6.77 9.64
N ASN A 70 -14.08 -7.04 8.38
CA ASN A 70 -14.18 -6.05 7.31
C ASN A 70 -15.40 -6.32 6.41
N PRO A 71 -16.45 -5.48 6.48
CA PRO A 71 -17.70 -5.70 5.73
C PRO A 71 -17.64 -5.28 4.26
N ASN A 72 -16.50 -4.76 3.78
CA ASN A 72 -16.37 -4.22 2.44
C ASN A 72 -15.94 -5.30 1.43
N ARG A 73 -16.27 -5.09 0.15
CA ARG A 73 -15.89 -6.00 -0.96
C ARG A 73 -14.87 -5.31 -1.86
N ILE A 74 -13.84 -6.04 -2.28
CA ILE A 74 -12.87 -5.53 -3.27
C ILE A 74 -13.62 -5.15 -4.55
N ALA A 75 -13.39 -3.93 -5.03
CA ALA A 75 -13.97 -3.42 -6.27
C ALA A 75 -12.90 -2.71 -7.09
N ALA A 76 -13.06 -2.73 -8.42
CA ALA A 76 -12.16 -2.03 -9.33
C ALA A 76 -12.19 -0.53 -9.06
N GLN A 77 -11.01 0.07 -9.07
CA GLN A 77 -10.77 1.49 -8.92
C GLN A 77 -10.33 2.08 -10.27
N ASN A 78 -10.12 3.39 -10.33
CA ASN A 78 -9.58 4.05 -11.52
C ASN A 78 -8.44 4.98 -11.10
N TYR A 79 -7.31 4.39 -10.70
CA TYR A 79 -6.15 5.16 -10.25
C TYR A 79 -5.33 5.67 -11.42
N THR A 80 -4.83 6.90 -11.28
CA THR A 80 -3.76 7.45 -12.12
C THR A 80 -2.77 8.15 -11.20
N PHE A 81 -1.64 7.51 -10.98
CA PHE A 81 -0.51 8.07 -10.24
C PHE A 81 0.51 8.65 -11.21
N ARG A 82 1.12 9.76 -10.82
CA ARG A 82 2.22 10.41 -11.54
C ARG A 82 3.36 10.58 -10.56
N ILE A 83 4.57 10.25 -10.98
CA ILE A 83 5.77 10.47 -10.18
C ILE A 83 6.89 10.94 -11.10
N ASP A 84 7.87 11.67 -10.56
CA ASP A 84 9.07 12.03 -11.30
C ASP A 84 9.81 10.74 -11.73
N ALA A 85 10.11 10.59 -13.02
CA ALA A 85 10.87 9.45 -13.51
C ALA A 85 12.36 9.52 -13.07
N HIS A 86 12.83 10.71 -12.70
CA HIS A 86 14.20 11.00 -12.29
C HIS A 86 14.23 11.73 -10.93
N PRO A 87 13.77 11.06 -9.86
CA PRO A 87 13.56 11.69 -8.56
C PRO A 87 14.86 12.26 -7.98
N ARG A 88 14.73 13.38 -7.25
CA ARG A 88 15.84 14.05 -6.58
C ARG A 88 15.47 14.36 -5.13
N LYS A 89 16.45 14.18 -4.24
CA LYS A 89 16.28 14.54 -2.83
C LYS A 89 16.20 16.06 -2.71
N THR A 90 15.32 16.54 -1.87
CA THR A 90 15.20 17.97 -1.54
C THR A 90 16.23 18.41 -0.49
N GLY A 91 16.89 17.44 0.15
CA GLY A 91 17.77 17.66 1.30
C GLY A 91 17.05 17.74 2.64
N ARG A 92 15.71 17.60 2.67
CA ARG A 92 14.89 17.56 3.89
C ARG A 92 13.78 16.51 3.76
N PHE A 93 13.50 15.80 4.85
CA PHE A 93 12.37 14.89 4.87
C PHE A 93 11.04 15.63 5.01
N THR A 94 10.08 15.28 4.17
CA THR A 94 8.72 15.82 4.18
C THR A 94 7.78 14.77 4.77
N PRO A 95 7.05 15.04 5.86
CA PRO A 95 6.13 14.06 6.41
C PRO A 95 4.98 13.75 5.45
N LEU A 96 4.56 12.49 5.40
CA LEU A 96 3.27 12.14 4.81
C LEU A 96 2.17 12.60 5.77
N GLU A 97 1.36 13.57 5.34
CA GLU A 97 0.23 14.07 6.12
C GLU A 97 -1.08 13.39 5.71
N HIS A 98 -1.32 13.29 4.40
CA HIS A 98 -2.54 12.76 3.83
C HIS A 98 -2.28 12.13 2.45
N GLY A 99 -2.75 10.91 2.25
CA GLY A 99 -2.57 10.17 1.01
C GLY A 99 -1.82 8.86 1.18
N ASN A 100 -1.54 8.23 0.05
CA ASN A 100 -0.74 7.02 -0.02
C ASN A 100 0.75 7.40 -0.01
N PHE A 101 1.57 6.58 0.65
CA PHE A 101 3.02 6.72 0.58
C PHE A 101 3.55 6.42 -0.83
N GLY A 102 2.96 5.42 -1.49
CA GLY A 102 3.39 4.98 -2.80
C GLY A 102 2.41 4.01 -3.42
N VAL A 103 2.82 3.41 -4.53
CA VAL A 103 2.05 2.40 -5.25
C VAL A 103 2.95 1.21 -5.59
N ALA A 104 2.45 0.00 -5.35
CA ALA A 104 3.12 -1.23 -5.69
C ALA A 104 3.16 -1.47 -7.20
N MET A 105 4.05 -2.34 -7.68
CA MET A 105 4.16 -2.69 -9.11
C MET A 105 2.88 -3.33 -9.67
N ASN A 106 2.07 -3.99 -8.84
CA ASN A 106 0.75 -4.50 -9.21
C ASN A 106 -0.35 -3.40 -9.16
N GLY A 107 0.00 -2.15 -8.88
CA GLY A 107 -0.90 -1.01 -8.90
C GLY A 107 -1.73 -0.82 -7.63
N ILE A 108 -1.43 -1.52 -6.52
CA ILE A 108 -2.09 -1.35 -5.23
C ILE A 108 -1.39 -0.27 -4.39
N PRO A 109 -2.13 0.67 -3.77
CA PRO A 109 -1.52 1.69 -2.93
C PRO A 109 -0.91 1.15 -1.61
N PHE A 110 0.18 1.78 -1.20
CA PHE A 110 0.75 1.69 0.15
C PHE A 110 0.18 2.83 1.01
N ASP A 111 -0.70 2.53 1.95
CA ASP A 111 -1.27 3.50 2.89
C ASP A 111 -0.82 3.17 4.31
N PRO A 112 0.15 3.91 4.86
CA PRO A 112 0.68 3.60 6.19
C PRO A 112 -0.27 3.99 7.34
N PHE A 113 -1.27 4.84 7.09
CA PHE A 113 -2.03 5.47 8.18
C PHE A 113 -3.42 4.90 8.33
N THR A 114 -3.82 4.75 9.60
CA THR A 114 -5.22 4.56 9.92
C THR A 114 -5.97 5.89 9.89
N ALA A 115 -7.29 5.81 9.67
CA ALA A 115 -8.21 6.91 9.94
C ALA A 115 -8.60 7.00 11.43
N GLU A 116 -8.03 6.13 12.28
CA GLU A 116 -8.41 5.94 13.67
C GLU A 116 -7.52 6.78 14.59
N PHE A 117 -8.16 7.66 15.36
CA PHE A 117 -7.49 8.54 16.31
C PHE A 117 -8.04 8.29 17.71
N TRP A 118 -7.22 8.55 18.73
CA TRP A 118 -7.64 8.43 20.11
C TRP A 118 -8.91 9.27 20.36
N ARG A 119 -9.93 8.62 20.94
CA ARG A 119 -11.27 9.19 21.16
C ARG A 119 -11.93 9.76 19.90
N ARG A 120 -11.59 9.22 18.72
CA ARG A 120 -12.07 9.68 17.41
C ARG A 120 -11.78 11.16 17.15
N ASN A 121 -10.73 11.69 17.78
CA ASN A 121 -10.36 13.09 17.70
C ASN A 121 -9.04 13.22 16.92
N ARG A 122 -9.11 13.70 15.67
CA ARG A 122 -7.92 13.95 14.84
C ARG A 122 -6.97 14.98 15.46
N GLN A 123 -7.51 15.95 16.18
CA GLN A 123 -6.74 16.98 16.88
C GLN A 123 -6.08 16.46 18.16
N SER A 124 -6.29 15.21 18.56
CA SER A 124 -5.61 14.64 19.73
C SER A 124 -4.10 14.50 19.55
N GLY A 125 -3.64 14.38 18.30
CA GLY A 125 -2.24 14.05 17.99
C GLY A 125 -1.88 12.59 18.28
N TRP A 126 -2.86 11.70 18.49
CA TRP A 126 -2.64 10.27 18.75
C TRP A 126 -3.41 9.43 17.74
N ARG A 127 -2.68 8.78 16.83
CA ARG A 127 -3.23 7.95 15.74
C ARG A 127 -2.86 6.50 15.95
N TYR A 128 -3.81 5.59 15.82
CA TYR A 128 -3.55 4.16 16.02
C TYR A 128 -2.63 3.63 14.92
N GLU A 129 -1.65 2.82 15.30
CA GLU A 129 -0.77 2.14 14.36
C GLU A 129 -1.45 0.88 13.81
N ALA A 130 -1.47 0.73 12.49
CA ALA A 130 -2.21 -0.34 11.81
C ALA A 130 -1.63 -1.72 12.09
N MET A 131 -0.29 -1.79 12.19
CA MET A 131 0.45 -3.05 12.14
C MET A 131 0.77 -3.67 13.50
N THR A 132 0.39 -3.04 14.63
CA THR A 132 0.71 -3.57 15.97
C THR A 132 -0.37 -4.50 16.56
N GLY A 133 -1.48 -4.71 15.84
CA GLY A 133 -2.58 -5.55 16.31
C GLY A 133 -3.37 -4.98 17.50
N LYS A 134 -3.14 -3.71 17.85
CA LYS A 134 -3.83 -2.99 18.93
C LYS A 134 -5.17 -2.41 18.49
N VAL A 135 -5.40 -2.33 17.18
CA VAL A 135 -6.66 -1.96 16.55
C VAL A 135 -7.01 -3.04 15.52
N ASP A 136 -8.27 -3.48 15.49
CA ASP A 136 -8.75 -4.43 14.48
C ASP A 136 -9.22 -3.65 13.25
N LEU A 137 -8.41 -3.68 12.20
CA LEU A 137 -8.72 -3.08 10.89
C LEU A 137 -9.23 -4.13 9.88
N GLY A 138 -9.37 -5.39 10.30
CA GLY A 138 -9.67 -6.50 9.41
C GLY A 138 -8.60 -6.71 8.34
N LEU A 139 -7.32 -6.57 8.71
CA LEU A 139 -6.19 -6.87 7.82
C LEU A 139 -6.17 -8.36 7.44
N ASP A 140 -5.83 -8.66 6.20
CA ASP A 140 -5.56 -10.02 5.74
C ASP A 140 -4.08 -10.41 5.91
N SER A 141 -3.71 -11.60 5.41
CA SER A 141 -2.34 -12.11 5.47
C SER A 141 -1.32 -11.29 4.66
N ASN A 142 -1.77 -10.36 3.83
CA ASN A 142 -0.93 -9.43 3.07
C ASN A 142 -0.81 -8.07 3.74
N ASN A 143 -1.23 -7.97 5.01
CA ASN A 143 -1.23 -6.71 5.76
C ASN A 143 -2.06 -5.63 5.06
N ALA A 144 -3.16 -6.05 4.41
CA ALA A 144 -4.03 -5.17 3.64
C ALA A 144 -5.49 -5.36 4.02
N HIS A 145 -6.30 -4.37 3.71
CA HIS A 145 -7.75 -4.48 3.85
C HIS A 145 -8.48 -3.65 2.81
N VAL A 146 -9.81 -3.75 2.83
CA VAL A 146 -10.70 -3.08 1.87
C VAL A 146 -11.40 -1.89 2.52
N GLN A 147 -11.34 -0.72 1.87
CA GLN A 147 -12.08 0.47 2.28
C GLN A 147 -13.56 0.40 1.86
N PRO A 148 -14.45 1.26 2.41
CA PRO A 148 -15.87 1.29 2.03
C PRO A 148 -16.16 1.49 0.54
N ASN A 149 -15.25 2.15 -0.20
CA ASN A 149 -15.34 2.31 -1.67
C ASN A 149 -14.83 1.08 -2.46
N GLY A 150 -14.45 0.01 -1.78
CA GLY A 150 -13.90 -1.20 -2.36
C GLY A 150 -12.41 -1.19 -2.66
N ALA A 151 -11.68 -0.14 -2.31
CA ALA A 151 -10.23 -0.05 -2.51
C ALA A 151 -9.47 -0.99 -1.57
N TYR A 152 -8.74 -1.96 -2.14
CA TYR A 152 -7.77 -2.78 -1.43
C TYR A 152 -6.42 -2.06 -1.38
N HIS A 153 -5.77 -2.03 -0.21
CA HIS A 153 -4.51 -1.30 0.00
C HIS A 153 -3.68 -1.91 1.15
N TYR A 154 -2.36 -1.76 1.08
CA TYR A 154 -1.42 -2.31 2.05
C TYR A 154 -1.09 -1.32 3.17
N HIS A 155 -1.06 -1.82 4.42
CA HIS A 155 -0.55 -1.15 5.62
C HIS A 155 0.84 -1.63 6.04
N GLY A 156 1.32 -2.72 5.44
CA GLY A 156 2.63 -3.31 5.72
C GLY A 156 3.16 -4.09 4.53
N LEU A 157 4.05 -5.04 4.81
CA LEU A 157 4.65 -5.90 3.78
C LEU A 157 3.56 -6.73 3.08
N PRO A 158 3.41 -6.62 1.75
CA PRO A 158 2.49 -7.46 1.00
C PRO A 158 3.06 -8.88 0.87
N VAL A 159 2.78 -9.72 1.86
CA VAL A 159 3.45 -11.01 2.05
C VAL A 159 3.42 -11.89 0.81
N ASP A 160 2.28 -12.06 0.14
CA ASP A 160 2.17 -12.93 -1.04
C ASP A 160 2.74 -12.29 -2.31
N LEU A 161 2.85 -10.95 -2.36
CA LEU A 161 3.60 -10.26 -3.41
C LEU A 161 5.11 -10.52 -3.25
N VAL A 162 5.62 -10.47 -2.00
CA VAL A 162 7.05 -10.64 -1.69
C VAL A 162 7.48 -12.12 -1.59
N LYS A 163 6.59 -13.05 -1.20
CA LYS A 163 6.87 -14.50 -1.08
C LYS A 163 7.35 -15.14 -2.37
N ARG A 164 7.05 -14.54 -3.52
CA ARG A 164 7.58 -15.01 -4.80
C ARG A 164 9.08 -14.75 -4.95
N TRP A 165 9.71 -14.09 -3.98
CA TRP A 165 11.13 -13.72 -3.99
C TRP A 165 11.95 -14.50 -2.96
N SER A 166 13.22 -14.73 -3.30
CA SER A 166 14.18 -15.45 -2.48
C SER A 166 14.85 -14.52 -1.48
N THR A 167 15.09 -15.00 -0.26
CA THR A 167 15.87 -14.32 0.79
C THR A 167 17.36 -14.22 0.47
N ASP A 168 17.83 -14.95 -0.54
CA ASP A 168 19.23 -15.02 -0.96
C ASP A 168 19.58 -13.95 -2.02
N HIS A 169 18.61 -13.09 -2.35
CA HIS A 169 18.73 -12.06 -3.37
C HIS A 169 18.34 -10.70 -2.78
N HIS A 170 18.94 -9.62 -3.30
CA HIS A 170 18.42 -8.29 -3.08
C HIS A 170 16.95 -8.28 -3.49
N SER A 171 16.09 -7.65 -2.69
CA SER A 171 14.67 -7.63 -3.03
C SER A 171 14.43 -6.90 -4.34
N GLY A 172 13.48 -7.40 -5.12
CA GLY A 172 13.07 -6.72 -6.34
C GLY A 172 12.41 -5.39 -6.00
N LEU A 173 12.39 -4.49 -6.98
CA LEU A 173 11.57 -3.29 -6.92
C LEU A 173 10.10 -3.66 -6.69
N ILE A 174 9.52 -3.30 -5.54
CA ILE A 174 8.10 -3.58 -5.23
C ILE A 174 7.17 -2.44 -5.63
N GLY A 175 7.70 -1.25 -5.90
CA GLY A 175 6.89 -0.10 -6.25
C GLY A 175 7.66 1.20 -6.21
N TYR A 176 6.93 2.30 -6.28
CA TYR A 176 7.48 3.65 -6.23
C TYR A 176 6.73 4.50 -5.21
N ALA A 177 7.47 5.31 -4.47
CA ALA A 177 6.91 6.31 -3.56
C ALA A 177 6.36 7.50 -4.35
N ALA A 178 5.49 8.29 -3.70
CA ALA A 178 4.87 9.46 -4.31
C ALA A 178 5.88 10.51 -4.80
N ASP A 179 7.11 10.50 -4.27
CA ASP A 179 8.21 11.38 -4.68
C ASP A 179 9.13 10.76 -5.75
N GLY A 180 8.76 9.60 -6.29
CA GLY A 180 9.40 8.93 -7.42
C GLY A 180 10.50 7.93 -7.07
N PHE A 181 10.99 7.91 -5.83
CA PHE A 181 12.04 6.97 -5.43
C PHE A 181 11.51 5.53 -5.35
N PRO A 182 12.37 4.53 -5.66
CA PRO A 182 12.00 3.12 -5.61
C PRO A 182 11.73 2.65 -4.17
N ILE A 183 10.85 1.66 -4.05
CA ILE A 183 10.53 0.97 -2.81
C ILE A 183 10.95 -0.50 -2.96
N TYR A 184 11.66 -1.02 -1.97
CA TYR A 184 12.04 -2.43 -1.84
C TYR A 184 11.43 -3.04 -0.56
N ALA A 185 11.33 -4.37 -0.48
CA ALA A 185 10.83 -5.06 0.70
C ALA A 185 11.95 -5.76 1.46
N LEU A 186 12.23 -5.39 2.71
CA LEU A 186 13.16 -6.09 3.62
C LEU A 186 14.64 -6.17 3.18
N TYR A 187 14.99 -6.91 2.13
CA TYR A 187 16.37 -7.29 1.86
C TYR A 187 17.10 -6.29 0.97
N GLY A 188 18.29 -5.90 1.41
CA GLY A 188 19.19 -5.02 0.69
C GLY A 188 20.65 -5.46 0.83
N PHE A 189 21.52 -4.79 0.09
CA PHE A 189 22.97 -4.95 0.22
C PHE A 189 23.48 -4.32 1.51
N SER A 190 24.23 -5.06 2.32
CA SER A 190 24.66 -4.64 3.65
C SER A 190 25.45 -3.33 3.64
N GLY A 191 26.41 -3.20 2.71
CA GLY A 191 27.19 -1.97 2.45
C GLY A 191 26.55 -1.04 1.42
N GLY A 192 25.37 -1.39 0.87
CA GLY A 192 24.66 -0.60 -0.13
C GLY A 192 25.29 -0.64 -1.53
N ARG A 193 26.19 -1.59 -1.81
CA ARG A 193 26.79 -1.78 -3.13
C ARG A 193 26.44 -3.13 -3.70
N VAL A 194 26.31 -3.21 -5.03
CA VAL A 194 26.08 -4.50 -5.70
C VAL A 194 27.24 -5.43 -5.42
N GLY A 195 26.94 -6.63 -4.95
CA GLY A 195 27.92 -7.66 -4.59
C GLY A 195 28.25 -7.74 -3.10
N ASP A 196 27.78 -6.80 -2.28
CA ASP A 196 27.84 -6.94 -0.82
C ASP A 196 26.93 -8.08 -0.34
N GLU A 197 27.11 -8.51 0.91
CA GLU A 197 26.21 -9.46 1.57
C GLU A 197 24.76 -8.95 1.57
N ILE A 198 23.80 -9.84 1.30
CA ILE A 198 22.37 -9.55 1.35
C ILE A 198 21.84 -9.85 2.75
N ARG A 199 21.10 -8.90 3.32
CA ARG A 199 20.45 -9.08 4.62
C ARG A 199 19.18 -8.24 4.76
N PRO A 200 18.29 -8.54 5.73
CA PRO A 200 17.21 -7.65 6.08
C PRO A 200 17.74 -6.29 6.55
N MET A 201 17.21 -5.21 5.97
CA MET A 201 17.47 -3.84 6.37
C MET A 201 16.70 -3.52 7.64
N ARG A 202 17.41 -3.02 8.66
CA ARG A 202 16.80 -2.65 9.94
C ARG A 202 16.36 -1.20 9.94
N SER A 203 15.11 -0.96 10.36
CA SER A 203 14.62 0.38 10.66
C SER A 203 15.44 1.03 11.79
N GLY A 204 15.68 2.34 11.70
CA GLY A 204 16.25 3.15 12.79
C GLY A 204 15.21 3.60 13.82
N TRP A 205 13.94 3.23 13.65
CA TRP A 205 12.87 3.57 14.58
C TRP A 205 12.73 2.54 15.69
N ARG A 206 12.38 3.00 16.89
CA ARG A 206 12.10 2.13 18.04
C ARG A 206 10.96 2.68 18.88
N LEU A 207 10.43 1.82 19.74
CA LEU A 207 9.46 2.20 20.74
C LEU A 207 10.13 3.13 21.79
N LYS A 208 9.48 4.26 22.09
CA LYS A 208 9.87 5.14 23.19
C LYS A 208 9.82 4.40 24.52
N GLN A 209 10.64 4.82 25.47
CA GLN A 209 10.62 4.30 26.83
C GLN A 209 9.75 5.15 27.75
N GLY A 210 9.19 4.55 28.80
CA GLY A 210 8.42 5.26 29.82
C GLY A 210 6.93 5.41 29.49
N SER A 211 6.32 6.51 29.96
CA SER A 211 4.87 6.76 29.90
C SER A 211 4.50 7.88 28.95
N ARG A 212 3.34 7.74 28.32
CA ARG A 212 2.71 8.80 27.51
C ARG A 212 2.39 10.01 28.39
N PRO A 213 2.41 11.23 27.82
CA PRO A 213 2.07 12.46 28.56
C PRO A 213 0.64 12.46 29.10
N SER A 214 0.43 13.21 30.18
CA SER A 214 -0.90 13.49 30.72
C SER A 214 -1.73 14.28 29.71
N GLY A 215 -3.04 14.01 29.65
CA GLY A 215 -3.95 14.60 28.65
C GLY A 215 -4.03 13.83 27.32
N GLY A 216 -3.13 12.88 27.08
CA GLY A 216 -3.22 11.90 25.99
C GLY A 216 -3.85 10.56 26.42
N PRO A 217 -3.63 9.48 25.66
CA PRO A 217 -4.11 8.13 25.98
C PRO A 217 -3.64 7.57 27.33
N GLY A 218 -2.56 8.11 27.90
CA GLY A 218 -1.92 7.61 29.11
C GLY A 218 -1.28 6.23 28.92
N GLY A 219 -0.79 5.66 30.02
CA GLY A 219 -0.08 4.36 30.01
C GLY A 219 1.33 4.43 29.44
N SER A 220 1.98 3.27 29.32
CA SER A 220 3.30 3.14 28.70
C SER A 220 3.23 3.29 27.18
N TYR A 221 4.32 3.75 26.57
CA TYR A 221 4.51 3.55 25.13
C TYR A 221 4.53 2.05 24.84
N ASP A 222 3.60 1.56 24.03
CA ASP A 222 3.43 0.12 23.77
C ASP A 222 3.15 -0.21 22.28
N GLY A 223 3.30 0.78 21.40
CA GLY A 223 3.10 0.66 19.96
C GLY A 223 1.63 0.77 19.53
N THR A 224 0.72 1.07 20.46
CA THR A 224 -0.69 1.32 20.11
C THR A 224 -0.83 2.50 19.16
N PHE A 225 0.02 3.52 19.31
CA PHE A 225 -0.04 4.74 18.50
C PHE A 225 1.24 4.94 17.68
N VAL A 226 1.10 5.57 16.52
CA VAL A 226 2.23 6.04 15.67
C VAL A 226 3.19 6.88 16.51
N GLU A 227 2.65 7.72 17.39
CA GLU A 227 3.42 8.63 18.24
C GLU A 227 4.16 7.93 19.39
N ASP A 228 4.00 6.61 19.55
CA ASP A 228 4.80 5.82 20.50
C ASP A 228 6.23 5.56 20.01
N PHE A 229 6.52 5.80 18.73
CA PHE A 229 7.82 5.52 18.14
C PHE A 229 8.68 6.78 18.02
N GLU A 230 9.99 6.59 18.11
CA GLU A 230 11.01 7.62 17.86
C GLU A 230 12.07 7.08 16.91
N PHE A 231 12.61 7.96 16.06
CA PHE A 231 13.79 7.65 15.27
C PHE A 231 15.03 7.84 16.12
N VAL A 232 15.97 6.90 16.01
CA VAL A 232 17.29 6.98 16.67
C VAL A 232 18.38 6.77 15.64
N ASP A 233 19.16 7.82 15.42
CA ASP A 233 20.26 7.80 14.46
C ASP A 233 21.26 6.68 14.80
N GLY A 234 21.63 5.90 13.80
CA GLY A 234 22.51 4.74 13.94
C GLY A 234 21.91 3.50 14.63
N ALA A 235 20.63 3.49 15.01
CA ALA A 235 20.00 2.31 15.61
C ALA A 235 19.69 1.20 14.59
N GLY A 236 19.67 1.54 13.29
CA GLY A 236 19.38 0.64 12.18
C GLY A 236 20.27 0.92 10.97
N ASP A 237 19.89 0.35 9.84
CA ASP A 237 20.56 0.53 8.55
C ASP A 237 19.92 1.66 7.71
N LEU A 238 18.73 2.12 8.13
CA LEU A 238 17.88 3.05 7.42
C LEU A 238 17.76 4.38 8.17
N ASP A 239 17.59 5.47 7.42
CA ASP A 239 17.39 6.81 7.94
C ASP A 239 15.97 7.06 8.48
N ALA A 240 15.68 8.29 8.90
CA ALA A 240 14.37 8.66 9.46
C ALA A 240 13.20 8.49 8.47
N ALA A 241 13.46 8.52 7.16
CA ALA A 241 12.46 8.23 6.14
C ALA A 241 12.40 6.73 5.80
N ASN A 242 13.06 5.88 6.59
CA ASN A 242 13.16 4.44 6.37
C ASN A 242 13.74 4.08 4.99
N GLY A 243 14.69 4.89 4.54
CA GLY A 243 15.43 4.68 3.29
C GLY A 243 16.94 4.80 3.46
N ARG A 244 17.66 4.61 2.36
CA ARG A 244 19.11 4.81 2.28
C ARG A 244 19.57 5.00 0.84
N GLU A 245 20.76 5.56 0.66
CA GLU A 245 21.47 5.45 -0.63
C GLU A 245 21.94 4.00 -0.81
N THR A 246 21.68 3.42 -1.98
CA THR A 246 22.09 2.05 -2.33
C THR A 246 22.20 1.88 -3.83
N GLN A 247 23.08 0.99 -4.26
CA GLN A 247 23.02 0.40 -5.60
C GLN A 247 22.04 -0.76 -5.60
N THR A 248 21.41 -0.99 -6.75
CA THR A 248 20.48 -2.10 -7.01
C THR A 248 20.66 -2.58 -8.44
N PRO A 249 20.16 -3.76 -8.83
CA PRO A 249 20.21 -4.22 -10.22
C PRO A 249 19.64 -3.19 -11.22
N GLU A 250 18.55 -2.52 -10.85
CA GLU A 250 17.87 -1.49 -11.64
C GLU A 250 18.62 -0.15 -11.64
N PHE A 251 19.33 0.16 -10.56
CA PHE A 251 20.09 1.39 -10.36
C PHE A 251 21.55 1.11 -9.98
N PRO A 252 22.39 0.62 -10.92
CA PRO A 252 23.76 0.21 -10.62
C PRO A 252 24.68 1.38 -10.26
N ASN A 253 24.33 2.60 -10.68
CA ASN A 253 25.03 3.82 -10.32
C ASN A 253 24.64 4.38 -8.94
N GLY A 254 23.70 3.73 -8.25
CA GLY A 254 23.17 4.16 -6.97
C GLY A 254 21.92 5.02 -7.10
N ILE A 255 21.04 4.89 -6.12
CA ILE A 255 19.84 5.70 -5.92
C ILE A 255 19.48 5.72 -4.43
N TYR A 256 18.77 6.76 -4.01
CA TYR A 256 18.07 6.71 -2.73
C TYR A 256 16.85 5.80 -2.86
N ALA A 257 16.68 4.86 -1.94
CA ALA A 257 15.57 3.92 -1.98
C ALA A 257 14.93 3.76 -0.60
N TYR A 258 13.61 3.55 -0.61
CA TYR A 258 12.85 3.21 0.59
C TYR A 258 12.79 1.70 0.79
N PHE A 259 12.66 1.30 2.05
CA PHE A 259 12.45 -0.10 2.41
C PHE A 259 11.18 -0.24 3.22
N LEU A 260 10.33 -1.19 2.84
CA LEU A 260 9.32 -1.74 3.74
C LEU A 260 10.00 -2.69 4.72
N THR A 261 9.63 -2.60 5.99
CA THR A 261 10.27 -3.35 7.08
C THR A 261 9.25 -4.18 7.86
N ASP A 262 9.73 -5.18 8.60
CA ASP A 262 8.94 -6.02 9.53
C ASP A 262 8.73 -5.34 10.90
N SER A 263 9.32 -4.16 11.06
CA SER A 263 9.24 -3.30 12.22
C SER A 263 8.81 -1.90 11.81
N TYR A 264 8.32 -1.11 12.77
CA TYR A 264 7.88 0.27 12.52
C TYR A 264 8.97 1.05 11.74
N PRO A 265 8.61 1.78 10.68
CA PRO A 265 7.25 2.22 10.35
C PRO A 265 6.42 1.27 9.48
N PHE A 266 6.96 0.09 9.14
CA PHE A 266 6.41 -0.91 8.20
C PHE A 266 6.32 -0.41 6.76
N ILE A 267 5.59 0.69 6.57
CA ILE A 267 5.61 1.57 5.39
C ILE A 267 6.17 2.94 5.83
N PRO A 268 7.12 3.53 5.10
CA PRO A 268 7.71 4.82 5.44
C PRO A 268 6.70 5.95 5.68
N ARG A 269 7.09 6.92 6.51
CA ARG A 269 6.23 8.07 6.91
C ARG A 269 6.72 9.41 6.37
N TYR A 270 7.84 9.42 5.66
CA TYR A 270 8.47 10.63 5.16
C TYR A 270 8.98 10.44 3.73
N PHE A 271 8.99 11.54 2.98
CA PHE A 271 9.53 11.65 1.64
C PHE A 271 10.87 12.38 1.65
N ALA A 272 11.86 11.87 0.94
CA ALA A 272 13.17 12.46 0.69
C ALA A 272 13.13 13.41 -0.51
N GLY A 273 12.21 13.19 -1.45
CA GLY A 273 11.92 14.04 -2.58
C GLY A 273 10.65 14.89 -2.38
N ARG A 274 10.14 15.42 -3.49
CA ARG A 274 8.86 16.14 -3.52
C ARG A 274 7.75 15.16 -3.95
N PRO A 275 6.79 14.81 -3.08
CA PRO A 275 5.69 13.93 -3.46
C PRO A 275 4.75 14.60 -4.47
N ASP A 276 4.20 13.80 -5.38
CA ASP A 276 3.20 14.21 -6.35
C ASP A 276 1.78 14.18 -5.76
N ASP A 277 0.95 15.15 -6.13
CA ASP A 277 -0.38 15.34 -5.55
C ASP A 277 -1.39 14.27 -5.98
N THR A 278 -1.10 13.48 -7.02
CA THR A 278 -1.94 12.34 -7.43
C THR A 278 -2.02 11.23 -6.38
N PHE A 279 -1.14 11.22 -5.38
CA PHE A 279 -1.18 10.28 -4.25
C PHE A 279 -2.02 10.78 -3.07
N ARG A 280 -2.43 12.05 -3.07
CA ARG A 280 -3.28 12.59 -2.01
C ARG A 280 -4.64 11.90 -2.08
N HIS A 281 -5.13 11.46 -0.94
CA HIS A 281 -6.53 11.12 -0.80
C HIS A 281 -7.33 12.40 -1.10
N GLY A 282 -8.32 12.31 -2.01
CA GLY A 282 -9.21 13.44 -2.26
C GLY A 282 -9.96 13.82 -0.97
N PRO A 283 -10.51 15.05 -0.85
CA PRO A 283 -11.53 15.29 0.16
C PRO A 283 -12.61 14.19 0.04
N PRO A 284 -13.24 13.73 1.15
CA PRO A 284 -14.22 12.65 1.12
C PRO A 284 -15.22 12.92 0.00
N GLY A 285 -15.09 12.17 -1.10
CA GLY A 285 -15.80 12.46 -2.33
C GLY A 285 -17.27 12.13 -2.13
N GLY A 286 -18.06 13.15 -1.78
CA GLY A 286 -19.45 13.20 -2.18
C GLY A 286 -19.46 13.16 -3.71
N GLY A 287 -19.65 11.97 -4.25
CA GLY A 287 -19.79 11.78 -5.69
C GLY A 287 -20.97 12.62 -6.18
N MET A 288 -20.67 13.67 -6.94
CA MET A 288 -21.61 14.22 -7.91
C MET A 288 -21.64 13.26 -9.10
N GLY A 289 -22.74 12.52 -9.25
CA GLY A 289 -22.99 11.68 -10.41
C GLY A 289 -24.26 10.84 -10.27
N GLY A 290 -25.39 11.36 -10.76
CA GLY A 290 -26.59 10.57 -11.04
C GLY A 290 -27.86 11.13 -10.42
N GLY A 291 -28.43 12.18 -11.02
CA GLY A 291 -29.82 12.54 -10.76
C GLY A 291 -30.74 11.40 -11.18
N MET A 292 -31.59 10.96 -10.25
CA MET A 292 -32.83 10.23 -10.58
C MET A 292 -34.03 11.06 -10.09
N PRO A 293 -35.08 11.23 -10.91
CA PRO A 293 -36.24 12.06 -10.58
C PRO A 293 -37.36 11.27 -9.89
N GLY A 294 -38.05 11.93 -8.94
CA GLY A 294 -39.31 11.51 -8.30
C GLY A 294 -39.10 11.09 -6.84
N GLY A 295 -39.49 11.84 -5.80
CA GLY A 295 -40.86 12.26 -5.46
C GLY A 295 -41.53 11.11 -4.70
N MET A 296 -41.69 11.12 -3.36
CA MET A 296 -42.77 11.77 -2.59
C MET A 296 -42.59 11.50 -1.06
N PRO A 297 -43.39 12.05 -0.11
CA PRO A 297 -42.87 13.00 0.88
C PRO A 297 -43.09 12.65 2.38
N GLY A 298 -42.30 13.28 3.25
CA GLY A 298 -42.72 13.89 4.52
C GLY A 298 -43.20 12.99 5.68
N GLY A 299 -42.37 12.86 6.71
CA GLY A 299 -42.77 12.50 8.08
C GLY A 299 -42.12 13.46 9.10
N PRO A 300 -42.85 14.01 10.09
CA PRO A 300 -42.42 15.19 10.85
C PRO A 300 -41.45 14.90 12.01
N PRO A 301 -40.69 15.91 12.48
CA PRO A 301 -39.82 15.81 13.66
C PRO A 301 -40.57 16.24 14.93
N ASN A 302 -40.39 15.50 16.03
CA ASN A 302 -40.25 16.01 17.41
C ASN A 302 -40.49 14.91 18.48
N GLY A 303 -39.59 14.83 19.45
CA GLY A 303 -39.72 14.05 20.68
C GLY A 303 -38.50 14.22 21.60
N PRO A 304 -38.62 14.90 22.77
CA PRO A 304 -37.51 15.50 23.54
C PRO A 304 -36.93 14.57 24.65
N PRO A 305 -35.90 15.02 25.42
CA PRO A 305 -34.95 14.15 26.12
C PRO A 305 -35.31 13.90 27.60
N ASN A 306 -34.92 12.75 28.15
CA ASN A 306 -34.81 12.52 29.59
C ASN A 306 -33.71 11.47 29.88
N GLY A 307 -32.79 11.80 30.80
CA GLY A 307 -31.71 10.92 31.30
C GLY A 307 -32.16 9.97 32.43
N PRO A 308 -31.34 9.74 33.47
CA PRO A 308 -30.02 9.11 33.45
C PRO A 308 -29.93 7.85 34.37
N MET A 309 -28.75 7.21 34.33
CA MET A 309 -28.16 6.25 35.30
C MET A 309 -28.59 4.77 35.27
N GLY A 310 -27.57 3.90 35.29
CA GLY A 310 -27.70 2.57 35.91
C GLY A 310 -26.76 1.49 35.37
N GLY A 311 -25.68 1.22 36.11
CA GLY A 311 -25.20 -0.15 36.29
C GLY A 311 -23.99 -0.58 35.44
N GLY A 312 -22.81 -0.42 36.01
CA GLY A 312 -21.62 -1.15 35.55
C GLY A 312 -21.79 -2.66 35.70
N ARG A 313 -21.08 -3.40 34.83
CA ARG A 313 -20.71 -4.79 35.06
C ARG A 313 -19.20 -4.98 34.83
N PRO A 314 -18.53 -5.76 35.69
CA PRO A 314 -17.08 -5.87 35.76
C PRO A 314 -16.47 -6.66 34.58
N GLY A 315 -15.21 -6.34 34.31
CA GLY A 315 -14.44 -6.78 33.15
C GLY A 315 -14.31 -8.30 32.97
N MET A 316 -14.27 -8.69 31.70
CA MET A 316 -13.77 -9.99 31.28
C MET A 316 -12.24 -10.04 31.47
N PRO A 317 -11.69 -11.15 31.99
CA PRO A 317 -10.24 -11.35 32.01
C PRO A 317 -9.69 -11.50 30.58
N PRO A 318 -8.44 -11.09 30.33
CA PRO A 318 -7.81 -11.24 29.02
C PRO A 318 -7.63 -12.74 28.69
N PRO A 319 -7.70 -13.12 27.39
CA PRO A 319 -7.44 -14.49 26.97
C PRO A 319 -5.96 -14.87 27.23
N PRO A 320 -5.66 -16.14 27.51
CA PRO A 320 -4.29 -16.60 27.73
C PRO A 320 -3.44 -16.41 26.48
N GLY A 321 -2.21 -15.91 26.68
CA GLY A 321 -1.26 -15.61 25.62
C GLY A 321 -0.91 -16.83 24.77
N MET A 322 -0.75 -16.60 23.46
CA MET A 322 -0.21 -17.61 22.54
C MET A 322 1.25 -17.93 22.90
N PRO A 323 1.66 -19.21 22.80
CA PRO A 323 3.05 -19.60 22.96
C PRO A 323 3.90 -19.12 21.77
N PRO A 324 5.22 -18.89 21.98
CA PRO A 324 6.12 -18.48 20.90
C PRO A 324 6.26 -19.57 19.84
N LEU A 325 6.28 -19.16 18.57
CA LEU A 325 6.56 -20.04 17.44
C LEU A 325 8.03 -20.54 17.48
N PRO A 326 8.28 -21.79 17.06
CA PRO A 326 9.60 -22.39 17.13
C PRO A 326 10.55 -21.74 16.12
N ARG A 327 11.77 -21.46 16.57
CA ARG A 327 12.89 -21.11 15.69
C ARG A 327 13.30 -22.37 14.94
N GLY A 328 13.07 -22.38 13.63
CA GLY A 328 13.73 -23.26 12.67
C GLY A 328 14.65 -22.41 11.82
#